data_AF-A0A514WMJ4-F1
#
_entry.id   AF-A0A514WMJ4-F1
#
_cell.length_a   1.000
_cell.length_b   1.000
_cell.length_c   1.000
_cell.angle_alpha   90.00
_cell.angle_beta   90.00
_cell.angle_gamma   90.00
#
_symmetry.space_group_name_H-M   'P 1'
#
loop_
_entity.id
_entity.type
_entity.pdbx_description
1 polymer ?
#
loop_
_entity_poly.entity_id
_entity_poly.type
_entity_poly.pdbx_seq_one_letter_code
_entity_poly.pdbx_strand_id
1 'polypeptide(L)'
;MNPTFQTVFDLIRQPNLIQPAYWFIAIFVFAAVILVTLAWLAVRRRRRWRRSLPIFAVAWVAICTYVIATDVRDTIEIRNAVVAGKVQVAEGCLDYFRPGSPQGTKSTAGNEEWSVDGRVFNYGAGEVRPAFHAVSTAEGPVRADSRVRVSFVVSPAYGRREIVKLELAPHACPNARLVNAFDQP
;
A
#
# COMPACT_ATOMS: atom_id res chain seq x y z
N MET A 1 -10.12 20.59 -26.51
CA MET A 1 -9.23 21.26 -25.54
C MET A 1 -8.39 20.20 -24.87
N ASN A 2 -7.07 20.38 -24.75
CA ASN A 2 -6.25 19.45 -23.97
C ASN A 2 -6.61 19.62 -22.49
N PRO A 3 -6.99 18.54 -21.78
CA PRO A 3 -7.39 18.65 -20.39
C PRO A 3 -6.20 19.09 -19.52
N THR A 4 -6.43 20.05 -18.63
CA THR A 4 -5.42 20.52 -17.69
C THR A 4 -5.25 19.51 -16.57
N PHE A 5 -4.05 18.93 -16.46
CA PHE A 5 -3.72 18.00 -15.40
C PHE A 5 -3.33 18.74 -14.12
N GLN A 6 -3.95 18.36 -13.00
CA GLN A 6 -3.57 18.74 -11.66
C GLN A 6 -2.75 17.61 -11.02
N THR A 7 -1.57 17.93 -10.50
CA THR A 7 -0.77 16.99 -9.71
C THR A 7 -1.42 16.79 -8.34
N VAL A 8 -1.83 15.55 -8.04
CA VAL A 8 -2.33 15.17 -6.71
C VAL A 8 -1.16 14.99 -5.75
N PHE A 9 -0.12 14.28 -6.21
CA PHE A 9 1.13 14.10 -5.49
C PHE A 9 2.26 13.72 -6.46
N ASP A 10 3.50 13.99 -6.06
CA ASP A 10 4.71 13.70 -6.85
C ASP A 10 5.87 13.30 -5.92
N LEU A 11 6.08 11.98 -5.75
CA LEU A 11 7.21 11.43 -5.00
C LEU A 11 8.45 11.28 -5.86
N ILE A 12 8.36 11.46 -7.18
CA ILE A 12 9.53 11.43 -8.07
C ILE A 12 10.44 12.61 -7.74
N ARG A 13 9.87 13.78 -7.44
CA ARG A 13 10.61 14.96 -6.99
C ARG A 13 11.17 14.84 -5.58
N GLN A 14 10.62 13.94 -4.75
CA GLN A 14 10.98 13.78 -3.35
C GLN A 14 11.07 12.29 -2.96
N PRO A 15 12.01 11.53 -3.55
CA PRO A 15 12.08 10.08 -3.35
C PRO A 15 12.38 9.69 -1.89
N ASN A 16 12.91 10.61 -1.09
CA ASN A 16 13.15 10.41 0.34
C ASN A 16 11.86 10.27 1.17
N LEU A 17 10.71 10.69 0.63
CA LEU A 17 9.41 10.48 1.25
C LEU A 17 8.89 9.03 1.08
N ILE A 18 9.49 8.25 0.17
CA ILE A 18 9.16 6.84 0.00
C ILE A 18 9.78 6.06 1.16
N GLN A 19 9.00 5.74 2.20
CA GLN A 19 9.52 5.21 3.47
C GLN A 19 8.78 3.96 3.92
N PRO A 20 9.46 3.05 4.65
CA PRO A 20 8.80 1.90 5.26
C PRO A 20 7.70 2.34 6.21
N ALA A 21 6.79 1.42 6.52
CA ALA A 21 5.68 1.65 7.44
C ALA A 21 6.14 1.70 8.91
N TYR A 22 7.01 2.66 9.29
CA TYR A 22 7.70 2.69 10.59
C TYR A 22 6.76 2.59 11.80
N TRP A 23 5.61 3.28 11.77
CA TRP A 23 4.62 3.18 12.84
C TRP A 23 3.98 1.80 12.94
N PHE A 24 3.71 1.16 11.80
CA PHE A 24 3.20 -0.21 11.77
C PHE A 24 4.26 -1.18 12.29
N ILE A 25 5.51 -1.03 11.86
CA ILE A 25 6.67 -1.81 12.33
C ILE A 25 6.84 -1.67 13.85
N ALA A 26 6.71 -0.47 14.39
CA ALA A 26 6.85 -0.19 15.82
C ALA A 26 5.86 -1.01 16.68
N ILE A 27 4.63 -1.22 16.20
CA ILE A 27 3.62 -2.04 16.90
C ILE A 27 4.11 -3.49 17.04
N PHE A 28 4.65 -4.09 15.97
CA PHE A 28 5.16 -5.47 16.01
C PHE A 28 6.41 -5.60 16.88
N VAL A 29 7.31 -4.64 16.81
CA VAL A 29 8.51 -4.61 17.66
C VAL A 29 8.12 -4.50 19.13
N PHE A 30 7.17 -3.63 19.47
CA PHE A 30 6.67 -3.47 20.84
C PHE A 30 6.01 -4.76 21.34
N ALA A 31 5.15 -5.40 20.53
CA ALA A 31 4.56 -6.70 20.86
C ALA A 31 5.63 -7.78 21.06
N ALA A 32 6.66 -7.81 20.22
CA ALA A 32 7.78 -8.75 20.34
C ALA A 32 8.56 -8.54 21.66
N VAL A 33 8.86 -7.30 22.04
CA VAL A 33 9.55 -6.97 23.31
C VAL A 33 8.72 -7.43 24.51
N ILE A 34 7.40 -7.19 24.50
CA ILE A 34 6.50 -7.67 25.56
C ILE A 34 6.52 -9.19 25.64
N LEU A 35 6.37 -9.89 24.50
CA LEU A 35 6.37 -11.35 24.45
C LEU A 35 7.68 -11.96 24.96
N VAL A 36 8.82 -11.40 24.57
CA VAL A 36 10.14 -11.84 25.03
C VAL A 36 10.29 -11.61 26.53
N THR A 37 9.85 -10.47 27.04
CA THR A 37 9.89 -10.15 28.48
C THR A 37 9.04 -11.13 29.29
N LEU A 38 7.82 -11.44 28.81
CA LEU A 38 6.93 -12.41 29.44
C LEU A 38 7.51 -13.83 29.38
N ALA A 39 8.15 -14.22 28.27
CA ALA A 39 8.81 -15.51 28.13
C ALA A 39 9.95 -15.66 29.11
N TRP A 40 10.80 -14.64 29.20
CA TRP A 40 11.91 -14.60 30.13
C TRP A 40 11.45 -14.71 31.60
N LEU A 41 10.41 -13.95 31.98
CA LEU A 41 9.82 -14.03 33.32
C LEU A 41 9.21 -15.41 33.62
N ALA A 42 8.56 -16.06 32.64
CA ALA A 42 7.98 -17.38 32.80
C ALA A 42 9.04 -18.47 33.01
N VAL A 43 10.15 -18.40 32.26
CA VAL A 43 11.30 -19.29 32.42
C VAL A 43 11.95 -19.07 33.79
N ARG A 44 12.19 -17.81 34.19
CA ARG A 44 12.81 -17.45 35.47
C ARG A 44 12.00 -17.94 36.67
N ARG A 45 10.66 -17.83 36.62
CA ARG A 45 9.77 -18.30 37.69
C ARG A 45 9.48 -19.80 37.66
N ARG A 46 10.17 -20.59 36.82
CA ARG A 46 9.98 -22.04 36.63
C ARG A 46 8.49 -22.44 36.44
N ARG A 47 7.69 -21.58 35.81
CA ARG A 47 6.26 -21.86 35.53
C ARG A 47 6.15 -22.97 34.50
N ARG A 48 6.14 -24.24 34.96
CA ARG A 48 6.12 -25.45 34.11
C ARG A 48 4.97 -25.47 33.09
N TRP A 49 3.85 -24.80 33.37
CA TRP A 49 2.70 -24.73 32.46
C TRP A 49 2.82 -23.70 31.32
N ARG A 50 3.92 -22.93 31.23
CA ARG A 50 4.15 -21.93 30.16
C ARG A 50 5.34 -22.25 29.25
N ARG A 51 5.69 -23.54 29.09
CA ARG A 51 6.81 -23.98 28.24
C ARG A 51 6.66 -23.64 26.76
N SER A 52 5.44 -23.44 26.26
CA SER A 52 5.16 -23.03 24.88
C SER A 52 5.44 -21.55 24.61
N LEU A 53 5.42 -20.70 25.63
CA LEU A 53 5.58 -19.24 25.49
C LEU A 53 6.93 -18.82 24.86
N PRO A 54 8.10 -19.37 25.25
CA PRO A 54 9.36 -19.03 24.60
C PRO A 54 9.41 -19.48 23.13
N ILE A 55 8.84 -20.64 22.80
CA ILE A 55 8.78 -21.12 21.40
C ILE A 55 7.94 -20.15 20.56
N PHE A 56 6.79 -19.76 21.09
CA PHE A 56 5.93 -18.77 20.43
C PHE A 56 6.62 -17.41 20.27
N ALA A 57 7.33 -16.93 21.31
CA ALA A 57 8.06 -15.67 21.25
C ALA A 57 9.16 -15.69 20.16
N VAL A 58 9.92 -16.80 20.06
CA VAL A 58 10.94 -16.97 19.02
C VAL A 58 10.32 -16.98 17.62
N ALA A 59 9.24 -17.76 17.43
CA ALA A 59 8.55 -17.82 16.15
C ALA A 59 7.98 -16.45 15.73
N TRP A 60 7.37 -15.73 16.68
CA TRP A 60 6.83 -14.39 16.44
C TRP A 60 7.93 -13.40 16.04
N VAL A 61 9.05 -13.36 16.79
CA VAL A 61 10.19 -12.49 16.47
C VAL A 61 10.76 -12.82 15.08
N ALA A 62 10.89 -14.09 14.74
CA ALA A 62 11.38 -14.50 13.42
C ALA A 62 10.46 -14.01 12.29
N ILE A 63 9.14 -14.21 12.44
CA ILE A 63 8.15 -13.75 11.46
C ILE A 63 8.19 -12.23 11.33
N CYS A 64 8.16 -11.49 12.45
CA CYS A 64 8.23 -10.03 12.42
C CYS A 64 9.51 -9.55 11.74
N THR A 65 10.66 -10.13 12.08
CA THR A 65 11.95 -9.74 11.49
C THR A 65 11.97 -9.98 9.99
N TYR A 66 11.44 -11.12 9.53
CA TYR A 66 11.34 -11.42 8.10
C TYR A 66 10.44 -10.43 7.36
N VAL A 67 9.25 -10.14 7.90
CA VAL A 67 8.30 -9.18 7.30
C VAL A 67 8.91 -7.77 7.25
N ILE A 68 9.50 -7.30 8.35
CA ILE A 68 10.15 -5.98 8.42
C ILE A 68 11.30 -5.89 7.42
N ALA A 69 12.16 -6.91 7.35
CA ALA A 69 13.27 -6.93 6.41
C ALA A 69 12.79 -6.90 4.95
N THR A 70 11.69 -7.60 4.64
CA THR A 70 11.10 -7.61 3.30
C THR A 70 10.53 -6.23 2.94
N ASP A 71 9.77 -5.61 3.84
CA ASP A 71 9.19 -4.27 3.66
C ASP A 71 10.26 -3.19 3.45
N VAL A 72 11.32 -3.22 4.28
CA VAL A 72 12.44 -2.28 4.18
C VAL A 72 13.20 -2.45 2.86
N ARG A 73 13.47 -3.69 2.44
CA ARG A 73 14.16 -3.97 1.17
C ARG A 73 13.33 -3.51 -0.02
N ASP A 74 12.04 -3.87 -0.07
CA ASP A 74 11.13 -3.48 -1.14
C ASP A 74 11.02 -1.95 -1.25
N THR A 75 10.91 -1.26 -0.11
CA THR A 75 10.89 0.21 -0.08
C THR A 75 12.17 0.82 -0.66
N ILE A 76 13.33 0.28 -0.29
CA ILE A 76 14.64 0.75 -0.81
C ILE A 76 14.71 0.50 -2.32
N GLU A 77 14.26 -0.66 -2.80
CA GLU A 77 14.25 -1.00 -4.23
C GLU A 77 13.33 -0.08 -5.03
N ILE A 78 12.11 0.19 -4.53
CA ILE A 78 11.19 1.16 -5.14
C ILE A 78 11.82 2.55 -5.19
N ARG A 79 12.39 3.01 -4.07
CA ARG A 79 13.06 4.31 -4.02
C ARG A 79 14.21 4.39 -5.02
N ASN A 80 15.05 3.36 -5.09
CA ASN A 80 16.16 3.29 -6.02
C ASN A 80 15.68 3.27 -7.48
N ALA A 81 14.57 2.59 -7.78
CA ALA A 81 13.97 2.60 -9.10
C ALA A 81 13.46 4.00 -9.49
N VAL A 82 12.85 4.74 -8.56
CA VAL A 82 12.44 6.14 -8.77
C VAL A 82 13.64 7.03 -9.03
N VAL A 83 14.68 6.94 -8.20
CA VAL A 83 15.92 7.72 -8.36
C VAL A 83 16.62 7.39 -9.68
N ALA A 84 16.61 6.13 -10.10
CA ALA A 84 17.17 5.68 -11.37
C ALA A 84 16.28 6.01 -12.59
N GLY A 85 15.14 6.67 -12.40
CA GLY A 85 14.20 7.00 -13.49
C GLY A 85 13.48 5.80 -14.10
N LYS A 86 13.47 4.63 -13.43
CA LYS A 86 12.79 3.40 -13.89
C LYS A 86 11.29 3.43 -13.61
N VAL A 87 10.65 4.55 -13.94
CA VAL A 87 9.24 4.81 -13.71
C VAL A 87 8.46 4.55 -15.00
N GLN A 88 7.40 3.76 -14.90
CA GLN A 88 6.46 3.57 -16.01
C GLN A 88 5.33 4.59 -15.91
N VAL A 89 4.77 4.98 -17.04
CA VAL A 89 3.64 5.92 -17.11
C VAL A 89 2.49 5.26 -17.84
N ALA A 90 1.29 5.33 -17.26
CA ALA A 90 0.03 5.01 -17.92
C ALA A 90 -0.83 6.27 -17.94
N GLU A 91 -1.35 6.65 -19.11
CA GLU A 91 -2.23 7.80 -19.26
C GLU A 91 -3.48 7.42 -20.05
N GLY A 92 -4.64 7.86 -19.59
CA GLY A 92 -5.87 7.67 -20.33
C GLY A 92 -7.12 7.96 -19.53
N CYS A 93 -8.26 7.74 -20.18
CA CYS A 93 -9.52 7.58 -19.48
C CYS A 93 -9.53 6.24 -18.75
N LEU A 94 -10.30 6.15 -17.67
CA LEU A 94 -10.45 4.90 -16.95
C LEU A 94 -11.30 3.91 -17.78
N ASP A 95 -10.88 2.65 -17.84
CA ASP A 95 -11.65 1.57 -18.46
C ASP A 95 -12.80 1.15 -17.52
N TYR A 96 -12.49 1.02 -16.22
CA TYR A 96 -13.44 0.81 -15.15
C TYR A 96 -12.99 1.53 -13.87
N PHE A 97 -13.96 1.78 -13.01
CA PHE A 97 -13.75 2.36 -11.69
C PHE A 97 -14.63 1.66 -10.65
N ARG A 98 -13.99 1.16 -9.60
CA ARG A 98 -14.61 0.63 -8.39
C ARG A 98 -14.26 1.55 -7.22
N PRO A 99 -15.23 2.27 -6.64
CA PRO A 99 -14.96 3.13 -5.50
C PRO A 99 -14.55 2.30 -4.28
N GLY A 100 -13.63 2.84 -3.47
CA GLY A 100 -13.30 2.26 -2.18
C GLY A 100 -14.47 2.35 -1.20
N SER A 101 -14.57 1.39 -0.28
CA SER A 101 -15.56 1.39 0.79
C SER A 101 -14.96 1.96 2.09
N PRO A 102 -15.65 2.89 2.79
CA PRO A 102 -15.25 3.32 4.13
C PRO A 102 -15.24 2.18 5.17
N GLN A 103 -16.00 1.12 4.92
CA GLN A 103 -16.06 -0.08 5.75
C GLN A 103 -15.17 -1.21 5.19
N GLY A 104 -14.38 -0.94 4.15
CA GLY A 104 -13.43 -1.87 3.57
C GLY A 104 -12.46 -2.35 4.65
N THR A 105 -12.46 -3.67 4.91
CA THR A 105 -11.49 -4.28 5.82
C THR A 105 -10.14 -4.40 5.11
N LYS A 106 -9.06 -4.80 5.80
CA LYS A 106 -7.77 -5.12 5.15
C LYS A 106 -7.84 -6.27 4.12
N SER A 107 -8.98 -6.91 3.95
CA SER A 107 -9.22 -7.83 2.83
C SER A 107 -9.44 -7.02 1.56
N THR A 108 -9.11 -7.56 0.39
CA THR A 108 -9.26 -6.88 -0.91
C THR A 108 -10.68 -6.36 -1.21
N ALA A 109 -11.68 -6.80 -0.43
CA ALA A 109 -13.05 -6.33 -0.47
C ALA A 109 -13.16 -4.89 0.09
N GLY A 110 -13.51 -3.95 -0.78
CA GLY A 110 -13.64 -2.52 -0.44
C GLY A 110 -12.44 -1.65 -0.79
N ASN A 111 -11.45 -2.18 -1.51
CA ASN A 111 -10.38 -1.36 -2.08
C ASN A 111 -10.89 -0.53 -3.27
N GLU A 112 -10.39 0.70 -3.39
CA GLU A 112 -10.53 1.47 -4.61
C GLU A 112 -9.71 0.77 -5.71
N GLU A 113 -10.35 0.49 -6.83
CA GLU A 113 -9.72 -0.19 -7.95
C GLU A 113 -10.13 0.44 -9.26
N TRP A 114 -9.17 0.64 -10.15
CA TRP A 114 -9.44 1.20 -11.47
C TRP A 114 -8.40 0.73 -12.48
N SER A 115 -8.79 0.76 -13.76
CA SER A 115 -7.90 0.43 -14.87
C SER A 115 -7.73 1.62 -15.79
N VAL A 116 -6.52 1.78 -16.31
CA VAL A 116 -6.17 2.70 -17.38
C VAL A 116 -5.14 2.03 -18.27
N ASP A 117 -5.34 2.08 -19.59
CA ASP A 117 -4.42 1.49 -20.57
C ASP A 117 -4.12 -0.01 -20.27
N GLY A 118 -5.16 -0.75 -19.88
CA GLY A 118 -5.05 -2.17 -19.50
C GLY A 118 -4.26 -2.46 -18.22
N ARG A 119 -3.90 -1.43 -17.44
CA ARG A 119 -3.18 -1.56 -16.17
C ARG A 119 -4.14 -1.34 -15.01
N VAL A 120 -4.28 -2.37 -14.17
CA VAL A 120 -5.08 -2.30 -12.93
C VAL A 120 -4.27 -1.71 -11.78
N PHE A 121 -4.90 -0.78 -11.08
CA PHE A 121 -4.43 -0.12 -9.88
C PHE A 121 -5.43 -0.38 -8.76
N ASN A 122 -4.98 -0.94 -7.65
CA ASN A 122 -5.82 -1.34 -6.52
C ASN A 122 -5.17 -0.83 -5.22
N TYR A 123 -5.92 -0.04 -4.47
CA TYR A 123 -5.48 0.60 -3.24
C TYR A 123 -6.55 0.48 -2.15
N GLY A 124 -6.14 0.07 -0.95
CA GLY A 124 -7.02 -0.02 0.22
C GLY A 124 -6.87 1.16 1.18
N ALA A 125 -7.98 1.69 1.70
CA ALA A 125 -8.00 2.80 2.66
C ALA A 125 -7.22 2.54 3.97
N GLY A 126 -6.97 1.28 4.31
CA GLY A 126 -6.16 0.88 5.47
C GLY A 126 -4.78 0.32 5.13
N GLU A 127 -4.35 0.38 3.86
CA GLU A 127 -3.02 -0.08 3.46
C GLU A 127 -1.97 0.98 3.77
N VAL A 128 -0.93 0.58 4.51
CA VAL A 128 0.27 1.40 4.69
C VAL A 128 1.25 1.02 3.58
N ARG A 129 1.42 1.87 2.56
CA ARG A 129 2.29 1.63 1.40
C ARG A 129 3.46 2.61 1.36
N PRO A 130 4.62 2.22 0.81
CA PRO A 130 5.79 3.09 0.82
C PRO A 130 5.59 4.42 0.09
N ALA A 131 4.68 4.46 -0.89
CA ALA A 131 4.46 5.61 -1.76
C ALA A 131 3.16 6.37 -1.45
N PHE A 132 2.01 5.87 -1.89
CA PHE A 132 0.72 6.58 -1.78
C PHE A 132 -0.19 6.02 -0.68
N HIS A 133 -0.79 6.92 0.10
CA HIS A 133 -1.67 6.60 1.22
C HIS A 133 -3.03 7.30 1.19
N ALA A 134 -3.34 8.13 0.19
CA ALA A 134 -4.62 8.85 0.14
C ALA A 134 -5.65 8.09 -0.69
N VAL A 135 -5.93 6.85 -0.29
CA VAL A 135 -7.10 6.14 -0.82
C VAL A 135 -8.31 6.76 -0.18
N SER A 136 -9.28 7.16 -0.99
CA SER A 136 -10.44 7.80 -0.41
C SER A 136 -11.54 6.84 -0.13
N THR A 137 -11.94 6.85 1.12
CA THR A 137 -13.25 6.39 1.53
C THR A 137 -14.27 7.38 0.96
N ALA A 138 -14.82 7.08 -0.21
CA ALA A 138 -15.93 7.78 -0.89
C ALA A 138 -15.70 9.19 -1.48
N GLU A 139 -14.52 9.82 -1.37
CA GLU A 139 -14.23 11.17 -1.89
C GLU A 139 -12.83 11.27 -2.55
N GLY A 140 -12.49 10.31 -3.41
CA GLY A 140 -11.15 10.19 -4.00
C GLY A 140 -10.85 11.32 -4.95
N PRO A 141 -9.56 11.69 -5.10
CA PRO A 141 -9.20 12.58 -6.18
C PRO A 141 -9.53 11.91 -7.54
N VAL A 142 -9.38 10.57 -7.64
CA VAL A 142 -9.78 9.78 -8.81
C VAL A 142 -11.30 9.59 -8.83
N ARG A 143 -11.93 9.92 -9.96
CA ARG A 143 -13.36 9.72 -10.22
C ARG A 143 -13.56 8.93 -11.51
N ALA A 144 -14.75 8.33 -11.68
CA ALA A 144 -15.07 7.52 -12.85
C ALA A 144 -14.95 8.26 -14.20
N ASP A 145 -15.07 9.58 -14.21
CA ASP A 145 -14.94 10.46 -15.38
C ASP A 145 -13.59 11.18 -15.47
N SER A 146 -12.61 10.77 -14.64
CA SER A 146 -11.29 11.38 -14.64
C SER A 146 -10.42 10.83 -15.76
N ARG A 147 -9.65 11.73 -16.39
CA ARG A 147 -8.45 11.32 -17.14
C ARG A 147 -7.28 11.28 -16.17
N VAL A 148 -6.54 10.18 -16.14
CA VAL A 148 -5.43 9.98 -15.20
C VAL A 148 -4.12 9.90 -15.95
N ARG A 149 -3.05 10.45 -15.37
CA ARG A 149 -1.67 10.14 -15.72
C ARG A 149 -0.97 9.62 -14.48
N VAL A 150 -0.54 8.37 -14.55
CA VAL A 150 -0.12 7.58 -13.41
C VAL A 150 1.29 7.12 -13.65
N SER A 151 2.20 7.60 -12.82
CA SER A 151 3.58 7.15 -12.81
C SER A 151 3.77 6.11 -11.71
N PHE A 152 4.27 4.92 -12.04
CA PHE A 152 4.39 3.81 -11.09
C PHE A 152 5.68 3.01 -11.28
N VAL A 153 6.05 2.30 -10.22
CA VAL A 153 7.10 1.28 -10.19
C VAL A 153 6.47 -0.05 -9.79
N VAL A 154 6.96 -1.17 -10.32
CA VAL A 154 6.50 -2.49 -9.88
C VAL A 154 7.35 -2.92 -8.68
N SER A 155 6.70 -3.17 -7.54
CA SER A 155 7.32 -3.74 -6.34
C SER A 155 7.91 -5.12 -6.68
N PRO A 156 9.22 -5.34 -6.51
CA PRO A 156 9.84 -6.64 -6.75
C PRO A 156 9.36 -7.71 -5.75
N ALA A 157 9.06 -7.33 -4.51
CA ALA A 157 8.64 -8.29 -3.48
C ALA A 157 7.18 -8.75 -3.65
N TYR A 158 6.29 -7.85 -4.08
CA TYR A 158 4.84 -8.10 -4.09
C TYR A 158 4.21 -8.12 -5.49
N GLY A 159 4.95 -7.73 -6.54
CA GLY A 159 4.44 -7.60 -7.90
C GLY A 159 3.39 -6.49 -8.06
N ARG A 160 3.20 -5.66 -7.02
CA ARG A 160 2.22 -4.58 -6.99
C ARG A 160 2.72 -3.38 -7.78
N ARG A 161 1.80 -2.63 -8.40
CA ARG A 161 2.12 -1.33 -8.99
C ARG A 161 2.05 -0.29 -7.88
N GLU A 162 3.18 0.31 -7.56
CA GLU A 162 3.30 1.37 -6.57
C GLU A 162 3.28 2.72 -7.29
N ILE A 163 2.19 3.49 -7.14
CA ILE A 163 2.08 4.82 -7.76
C ILE A 163 3.01 5.77 -7.02
N VAL A 164 3.93 6.37 -7.78
CA VAL A 164 4.91 7.35 -7.28
C VAL A 164 4.57 8.77 -7.69
N LYS A 165 3.69 8.96 -8.67
CA LYS A 165 3.11 10.26 -9.01
C LYS A 165 1.74 10.07 -9.65
N LEU A 166 0.79 10.91 -9.26
CA LEU A 166 -0.56 10.91 -9.81
C LEU A 166 -0.93 12.31 -10.27
N GLU A 167 -1.35 12.41 -11.53
CA GLU A 167 -1.93 13.62 -12.12
C GLU A 167 -3.32 13.29 -12.65
N LEU A 168 -4.26 14.22 -12.45
CA LEU A 168 -5.66 14.03 -12.80
C LEU A 168 -6.19 15.22 -13.57
N ALA A 169 -7.02 14.96 -14.56
CA ALA A 169 -7.93 15.96 -15.11
C ALA A 169 -9.36 15.50 -14.83
N PRO A 170 -10.06 16.12 -13.86
CA PRO A 170 -11.42 15.75 -13.51
C PRO A 170 -12.38 16.09 -14.66
N HIS A 171 -13.45 15.29 -14.81
CA HIS A 171 -14.49 15.51 -15.83
C HIS A 171 -13.98 15.57 -17.28
N ALA A 172 -12.80 15.01 -17.55
CA ALA A 172 -12.14 15.07 -18.85
C ALA A 172 -12.46 13.86 -19.74
N CYS A 173 -13.15 12.85 -19.19
CA CYS A 173 -13.51 11.61 -19.87
C CYS A 173 -15.00 11.29 -19.70
N PRO A 174 -15.58 10.46 -20.57
CA PRO A 174 -16.84 9.78 -20.28
C PRO A 174 -16.72 8.97 -18.98
N ASN A 175 -17.85 8.76 -18.28
CA ASN A 175 -17.88 7.87 -17.13
C ASN A 175 -17.41 6.47 -17.52
N ALA A 176 -16.38 5.98 -16.83
CA ALA A 176 -15.93 4.61 -16.91
C ALA A 176 -17.00 3.62 -16.43
N ARG A 177 -16.82 2.34 -16.77
CA ARG A 177 -17.69 1.28 -16.25
C ARG A 177 -17.59 1.23 -14.72
N LEU A 178 -18.70 1.52 -14.04
CA LEU A 178 -18.78 1.43 -12.59
C LEU A 178 -18.92 -0.04 -12.18
N VAL A 179 -18.06 -0.47 -11.27
CA VAL A 179 -18.13 -1.79 -10.62
C VAL A 179 -18.49 -1.54 -9.15
N ASN A 180 -19.45 -2.30 -8.62
CA ASN A 180 -19.78 -2.15 -7.20
C ASN A 180 -18.58 -2.57 -6.34
N ALA A 181 -18.45 -1.97 -5.16
CA ALA A 181 -17.30 -2.15 -4.26
C ALA A 181 -16.99 -3.61 -3.88
N PHE A 182 -17.96 -4.52 -4.02
CA PHE A 182 -17.85 -5.94 -3.65
C PHE A 182 -17.96 -6.90 -4.84
N ASP A 183 -18.16 -6.40 -6.06
CA ASP A 183 -18.26 -7.22 -7.27
C ASP A 183 -16.88 -7.39 -7.93
N GLN A 184 -16.69 -8.52 -8.60
CA GLN A 184 -15.55 -8.72 -9.50
C GLN A 184 -15.82 -8.03 -10.84
N PRO A 185 -14.81 -7.38 -11.46
CA PRO A 185 -14.97 -6.67 -12.74
C PRO A 185 -15.38 -7.56 -13.91
#